data_AF-A0A2D5R4P8-F1
#
_entry.id   AF-A0A2D5R4P8-F1
#
_cell.length_a   1.000
_cell.length_b   1.000
_cell.length_c   1.000
_cell.angle_alpha   90.00
_cell.angle_beta   90.00
_cell.angle_gamma   90.00
#
_symmetry.space_group_name_H-M   'P 1'
#
loop_
_entity.id
_entity.type
_entity.pdbx_description
1 polymer ?
#
loop_
_entity_poly.entity_id
_entity_poly.type
_entity_poly.pdbx_seq_one_letter_code
_entity_poly.pdbx_strand_id
1 'polypeptide(L)' 'MQIYKEFSIEAAHRLPNVPEGHKCARLHGHSFQVTIYVEGPVGAETGWIMDFGDIKA' A
#
# COMPACT_ATOMS: atom_id res chain seq x y z
N MET A 1 -15.64 -6.71 11.09
CA MET A 1 -14.45 -6.04 11.69
C MET A 1 -13.48 -5.77 10.54
N GLN A 2 -12.56 -4.82 10.68
CA GLN A 2 -11.55 -4.53 9.67
C GLN A 2 -10.16 -4.58 10.30
N ILE A 3 -9.21 -5.18 9.58
CA ILE A 3 -7.77 -5.14 9.89
C ILE A 3 -7.02 -4.51 8.72
N TYR A 4 -5.79 -4.06 8.95
CA TYR A 4 -4.93 -3.57 7.89
C TYR A 4 -3.47 -3.92 8.13
N LYS A 5 -2.69 -3.93 7.06
CA LYS A 5 -1.22 -4.06 7.10
C LYS A 5 -0.57 -3.03 6.20
N GLU A 6 0.48 -2.40 6.72
CA GLU A 6 1.24 -1.37 6.00
C GLU A 6 2.57 -1.91 5.50
N PHE A 7 2.96 -1.44 4.32
CA PHE A 7 4.21 -1.77 3.64
C PHE A 7 4.86 -0.49 3.14
N SER A 8 6.20 -0.49 3.06
CA SER A 8 6.97 0.59 2.46
C SER A 8 7.64 0.09 1.18
N ILE A 9 7.61 0.92 0.13
CA ILE A 9 8.24 0.65 -1.15
C ILE A 9 9.07 1.88 -1.55
N GLU A 10 10.37 1.69 -1.75
CA GLU A 10 11.26 2.72 -2.28
C GLU A 10 11.29 2.62 -3.81
N ALA A 11 10.78 3.64 -4.51
CA ALA A 11 10.71 3.61 -5.96
C ALA A 11 10.89 4.99 -6.61
N ALA A 12 11.40 4.97 -7.84
CA ALA A 12 11.45 6.13 -8.73
C ALA A 12 10.27 6.13 -9.71
N HIS A 13 9.74 7.31 -10.04
CA HIS A 13 8.69 7.51 -11.03
C HIS A 13 8.76 8.88 -11.70
N ARG A 14 7.88 9.11 -12.68
CA ARG A 14 7.60 10.43 -13.26
C ARG A 14 6.13 10.50 -13.66
N LEU A 15 5.56 11.71 -13.67
CA LEU A 15 4.20 11.93 -14.16
C LEU A 15 4.25 12.42 -15.62
N PRO A 16 3.76 11.66 -16.62
CA PRO A 16 3.96 12.01 -18.03
C PRO A 16 3.01 13.09 -18.56
N ASN A 17 1.88 13.32 -17.90
CA ASN A 17 0.78 14.16 -18.41
C ASN A 17 0.63 15.48 -17.63
N VAL A 18 1.69 15.97 -17.00
CA VAL A 18 1.69 17.27 -16.31
C VAL A 18 2.16 18.38 -17.26
N PRO A 19 1.81 19.66 -17.00
CA PRO A 19 2.26 20.77 -17.84
C PRO A 19 3.78 20.87 -18.00
N GLU A 20 4.22 21.49 -19.09
CA GLU A 20 5.63 21.77 -19.33
C GLU A 20 6.27 22.56 -18.18
N GLY A 21 7.50 22.19 -17.80
CA GLY A 21 8.21 22.79 -16.66
C GLY A 21 7.76 22.30 -15.28
N HIS A 22 6.70 21.49 -15.17
CA HIS A 22 6.22 20.99 -13.88
C HIS A 22 7.22 20.03 -13.21
N LYS A 23 7.49 20.21 -11.92
CA LYS A 23 8.53 19.47 -11.18
C LYS A 23 8.39 17.95 -11.24
N CYS A 24 7.16 17.43 -11.24
CA CYS A 24 6.88 15.99 -11.26
C CYS A 24 7.06 15.32 -12.63
N ALA A 25 7.30 16.10 -13.70
CA ALA A 25 7.66 15.54 -15.02
C ALA A 25 9.09 14.96 -15.03
N ARG A 26 9.95 15.44 -14.11
CA ARG A 26 11.30 14.91 -13.92
C ARG A 26 11.23 13.54 -13.26
N LEU A 27 12.19 12.68 -13.60
CA LEU A 27 12.42 11.45 -12.86
C LEU A 27 12.81 11.81 -11.42
N HIS A 28 12.07 11.27 -10.46
CA HIS A 28 12.28 11.46 -9.02
C HIS A 28 11.78 10.22 -8.27
N GLY A 29 11.94 10.15 -6.96
CA GLY A 29 11.47 9.00 -6.18
C GLY A 29 10.80 9.40 -4.87
N HIS A 30 10.19 8.41 -4.23
CA HIS A 30 9.54 8.51 -2.93
C HIS A 30 9.74 7.22 -2.14
N SER A 31 9.63 7.36 -0.82
CA SER A 31 9.30 6.27 0.09
C SER A 31 7.78 6.14 0.11
N PHE A 32 7.24 5.25 -0.72
CA PHE A 32 5.79 5.03 -0.82
C PHE A 32 5.30 4.18 0.35
N GLN A 33 4.17 4.56 0.94
CA GLN A 33 3.46 3.75 1.93
C GLN A 33 2.23 3.13 1.28
N VAL A 34 2.06 1.81 1.44
CA VAL A 34 0.93 1.05 0.92
C VAL A 34 0.22 0.38 2.08
N THR A 35 -1.06 0.68 2.25
CA THR A 35 -1.90 0.06 3.28
C THR A 35 -2.92 -0.87 2.62
N ILE A 36 -2.91 -2.14 3.01
CA ILE A 36 -3.88 -3.14 2.57
C ILE A 36 -4.90 -3.34 3.68
N TYR A 37 -6.17 -3.09 3.38
CA TYR A 37 -7.28 -3.29 4.30
C TYR A 37 -8.02 -4.59 3.96
N VAL A 38 -8.39 -5.34 5.00
CA VAL A 38 -9.18 -6.58 4.88
C VAL A 38 -10.35 -6.50 5.85
N GLU A 39 -11.55 -6.74 5.35
CA GLU A 39 -12.78 -6.75 6.14
C GLU A 39 -13.40 -8.15 6.18
N GLY A 40 -13.88 -8.55 7.36
CA GLY A 40 -14.55 -9.83 7.54
C GLY A 40 -15.01 -10.10 8.96
N PRO A 41 -15.69 -11.24 9.17
CA PRO A 41 -15.98 -11.75 10.50
C PRO A 41 -14.69 -12.20 11.19
N VAL A 42 -14.69 -12.18 12.52
CA VAL A 42 -13.65 -12.84 13.30
C VAL A 42 -13.90 -14.34 13.26
N GLY A 43 -12.89 -15.13 12.89
CA GLY A 43 -12.99 -16.58 12.89
C GLY A 43 -13.26 -17.10 14.31
N ALA A 44 -14.26 -17.97 14.45
CA ALA A 44 -14.68 -18.48 15.76
C ALA A 44 -13.57 -19.28 16.48
N GLU A 45 -12.72 -19.97 15.71
CA GLU A 45 -11.59 -20.74 16.26
C GLU A 45 -10.28 -19.95 16.26
N THR A 46 -10.03 -19.16 15.21
CA THR A 46 -8.76 -18.45 15.04
C THR A 46 -8.67 -17.16 15.84
N GLY A 47 -9.81 -16.53 16.16
CA GLY A 47 -9.85 -15.25 16.86
C GLY A 47 -9.40 -14.05 16.02
N TRP A 48 -9.17 -14.23 14.71
CA TRP A 48 -8.80 -13.15 13.78
C TRP A 48 -9.58 -13.23 12.47
N ILE A 49 -9.48 -12.19 11.64
CA ILE A 49 -10.06 -12.17 10.29
C ILE A 49 -9.18 -12.97 9.32
N MET A 50 -7.87 -12.71 9.35
CA MET A 50 -6.85 -13.32 8.49
C MET A 50 -5.49 -13.13 9.16
N ASP A 51 -4.55 -14.05 8.93
CA ASP A 51 -3.18 -13.87 9.38
C ASP A 51 -2.50 -12.76 8.56
N PHE A 52 -1.77 -11.87 9.23
CA PHE A 52 -0.97 -10.86 8.56
C PHE A 52 0.15 -11.46 7.68
N GLY A 53 0.57 -12.69 7.92
CA GLY A 53 1.48 -13.47 7.07
C GLY A 53 0.88 -13.68 5.68
N ASP A 54 -0.40 -14.04 5.60
CA ASP A 54 -1.11 -14.28 4.34
C ASP A 54 -1.30 -12.97 3.55
N ILE A 55 -1.47 -11.83 4.23
CA ILE A 55 -1.52 -10.50 3.58
C ILE A 55 -0.16 -10.12 2.98
N LYS A 56 0.95 -10.66 3.50
CA LYS A 56 2.32 -10.36 3.03
C LYS A 56 2.80 -11.32 1.93
N ALA A 57 2.26 -12.53 1.85
CA ALA A 57 2.79 -13.66 1.09
C ALA A 57 2.80 -13.43 -0.44
#